data_AF-A0A2M9B4K5-F1
#
_entry.id   AF-A0A2M9B4K5-F1
#
_cell.length_a   1.000
_cell.length_b   1.000
_cell.length_c   1.000
_cell.angle_alpha   90.00
_cell.angle_beta   90.00
_cell.angle_gamma   90.00
#
_symmetry.space_group_name_H-M   'P 1'
#
loop_
_entity.id
_entity.type
_entity.pdbx_description
1 polymer ?
#
loop_
_entity_poly.entity_id
_entity_poly.type
_entity_poly.pdbx_seq_one_letter_code
_entity_poly.pdbx_strand_id
1 'polypeptide(L)'
;MYYGPLHEFGQGSPVWAPGYWVSAGQPVLLLHKRCGGPPVWEPSGQRVAFPIWERNWLGSILARIGILDTVAAELRVLAPRFRVLQLEQFDGQFVKGIDSPVFGPRAFTVDVTTARRKRTVSLLHL
;
A
#
# COMPACT_ATOMS: atom_id res chain seq x y z
N MET A 1 7.88 -1.28 9.40
CA MET A 1 6.51 -1.75 9.09
C MET A 1 6.46 -3.25 9.29
N TYR A 2 5.40 -3.79 9.90
CA TYR A 2 5.17 -5.23 9.98
C TYR A 2 3.70 -5.56 9.69
N TYR A 3 3.44 -6.81 9.31
CA TYR A 3 2.10 -7.34 9.07
C TYR A 3 1.67 -8.19 10.27
N GLY A 4 0.41 -8.02 10.68
CA GLY A 4 -0.22 -8.90 11.65
C GLY A 4 -0.54 -10.28 11.06
N PRO A 5 -1.47 -11.04 11.68
CA PRO A 5 -1.92 -12.32 11.16
C PRO A 5 -2.36 -12.23 9.70
N LEU A 6 -1.86 -13.16 8.89
CA LEU A 6 -2.19 -13.25 7.47
C LEU A 6 -3.54 -13.92 7.28
N HIS A 7 -4.30 -13.41 6.32
CA HIS A 7 -5.60 -13.92 5.92
C HIS A 7 -5.68 -13.96 4.40
N GLU A 8 -6.40 -14.92 3.85
CA GLU A 8 -6.78 -14.89 2.44
C GLU A 8 -8.19 -14.29 2.29
N PHE A 9 -8.48 -13.68 1.15
CA PHE A 9 -9.87 -13.32 0.84
C PHE A 9 -10.75 -14.53 0.47
N GLY A 10 -10.10 -15.63 0.10
CA GLY A 10 -10.65 -16.91 -0.31
C GLY A 10 -9.50 -17.78 -0.81
N GLN A 11 -9.73 -19.08 -0.98
CA GLN A 11 -8.69 -20.00 -1.43
C GLN A 11 -8.10 -19.54 -2.78
N GLY A 12 -6.76 -19.43 -2.84
CA GLY A 12 -6.05 -18.97 -4.04
C GLY A 12 -6.22 -17.48 -4.36
N SER A 13 -6.86 -16.72 -3.46
CA SER A 13 -6.97 -15.26 -3.57
C SER A 13 -5.78 -14.56 -2.93
N PRO A 14 -5.55 -13.26 -3.21
CA PRO A 14 -4.48 -12.51 -2.57
C PRO A 14 -4.58 -12.52 -1.03
N VAL A 15 -3.40 -12.53 -0.40
CA VAL A 15 -3.24 -12.43 1.05
C VAL A 15 -3.38 -10.98 1.51
N TRP A 16 -3.96 -10.80 2.69
CA TRP A 16 -4.03 -9.53 3.38
C TRP A 16 -3.77 -9.68 4.89
N ALA A 17 -3.33 -8.61 5.52
CA ALA A 17 -3.20 -8.53 6.98
C ALA A 17 -3.38 -7.08 7.46
N PRO A 18 -3.69 -6.86 8.74
CA PRO A 18 -3.50 -5.55 9.36
C PRO A 18 -2.03 -5.13 9.25
N GLY A 19 -1.77 -3.94 8.73
CA GLY A 19 -0.42 -3.39 8.58
C GLY A 19 -0.13 -2.34 9.64
N TYR A 20 1.06 -2.42 10.23
CA TYR A 20 1.46 -1.57 11.34
C TYR A 20 2.76 -0.82 11.05
N TRP A 21 2.84 0.41 11.54
CA TRP A 21 4.06 1.19 11.61
C TRP A 21 4.62 1.18 13.04
N VAL A 22 5.94 1.04 13.11
CA VAL A 22 6.69 1.07 14.37
C VAL A 22 7.83 2.03 14.17
N SER A 23 7.93 3.01 15.07
CA SER A 23 9.05 3.94 15.16
C SER A 23 9.61 3.89 16.58
N ALA A 24 10.92 4.08 16.72
CA ALA A 24 11.57 4.05 18.03
C ALA A 24 10.95 5.10 18.96
N GLY A 25 10.56 4.68 20.17
CA GLY A 25 9.97 5.56 21.18
C GLY A 25 8.55 6.05 20.87
N GLN A 26 7.89 5.51 19.85
CA GLN A 26 6.51 5.86 19.49
C GLN A 26 5.58 4.65 19.66
N PRO A 27 4.28 4.87 19.94
CA PRO A 27 3.28 3.81 19.90
C PRO A 27 3.24 3.11 18.54
N VAL A 28 2.84 1.84 18.55
CA VAL A 28 2.59 1.09 17.31
C VAL A 28 1.32 1.64 16.66
N LEU A 29 1.43 2.09 15.41
CA LEU A 29 0.32 2.69 14.67
C LEU A 29 -0.28 1.71 13.67
N LEU A 30 -1.60 1.57 13.67
CA LEU A 30 -2.33 0.83 12.64
C LEU A 30 -2.42 1.69 11.36
N LEU A 31 -1.73 1.27 10.29
CA LEU A 31 -1.77 1.95 8.99
C LEU A 31 -3.08 1.65 8.25
N HIS A 32 -3.44 0.36 8.19
CA HIS A 32 -4.67 -0.10 7.57
C HIS A 32 -5.02 -1.51 8.05
N LYS A 33 -6.32 -1.82 8.09
CA LYS A 33 -6.82 -3.16 8.49
C LYS A 33 -6.55 -4.25 7.45
N ARG A 34 -6.32 -3.86 6.19
CA ARG A 34 -6.10 -4.77 5.06
C ARG A 34 -5.01 -4.22 4.16
N CYS A 35 -3.77 -4.55 4.47
CA CYS A 35 -2.61 -4.34 3.62
C CYS A 35 -2.30 -5.64 2.87
N GLY A 36 -1.81 -5.52 1.64
CA GLY A 36 -1.12 -6.61 0.93
C GLY A 36 0.39 -6.40 0.99
N GLY A 37 1.16 -7.30 0.37
CA GLY A 37 2.61 -7.20 0.30
C GLY A 37 3.19 -7.89 -0.94
N PRO A 38 4.53 -7.81 -1.13
CA PRO A 38 5.48 -7.13 -0.25
C PRO A 38 5.46 -5.59 -0.41
N PRO A 39 5.91 -4.83 0.61
CA PRO A 39 6.14 -3.40 0.48
C PRO A 39 7.44 -3.13 -0.29
N VAL A 40 7.55 -1.97 -0.94
CA VAL A 40 8.78 -1.50 -1.60
C VAL A 40 9.20 -0.16 -1.03
N TRP A 41 10.43 -0.10 -0.55
CA TRP A 41 11.03 1.11 0.01
C TRP A 41 11.66 1.94 -1.11
N GLU A 42 11.55 3.26 -0.99
CA GLU A 42 12.41 4.14 -1.80
C GLU A 42 13.88 4.05 -1.32
N PRO A 43 14.86 4.46 -2.15
CA PRO A 43 16.27 4.30 -1.83
C PRO A 43 16.73 5.04 -0.56
N SER A 44 16.10 6.18 -0.23
CA SER A 44 16.42 6.94 0.99
C SER A 44 15.91 6.28 2.28
N GLY A 45 15.01 5.29 2.17
CA GLY A 45 14.33 4.68 3.31
C GLY A 45 13.30 5.57 4.01
N GLN A 46 12.98 6.74 3.46
CA GLN A 46 12.04 7.68 4.09
C GLN A 46 10.58 7.40 3.72
N ARG A 47 10.34 6.78 2.55
CA ARG A 47 9.01 6.42 2.09
C ARG A 47 8.92 4.96 1.70
N VAL A 48 7.77 4.36 1.98
CA VAL A 48 7.45 2.98 1.59
C VAL A 48 6.10 2.91 0.90
N ALA A 49 6.06 2.21 -0.23
CA ALA A 49 4.84 1.90 -0.94
C ALA A 49 4.36 0.49 -0.58
N PHE A 50 3.06 0.32 -0.37
CA PHE A 50 2.46 -0.98 -0.08
C PHE A 50 1.02 -1.08 -0.60
N PRO A 51 0.55 -2.28 -0.98
CA PRO A 51 -0.85 -2.48 -1.36
C PRO A 51 -1.81 -2.26 -0.19
N ILE A 52 -2.90 -1.55 -0.43
CA ILE A 52 -4.03 -1.39 0.48
C ILE A 52 -5.28 -1.97 -0.21
N TRP A 53 -5.89 -2.97 0.42
CA TRP A 53 -7.11 -3.60 -0.09
C TRP A 53 -8.35 -2.85 0.38
N GLU A 54 -9.25 -2.56 -0.55
CA GLU A 54 -10.53 -1.94 -0.29
C GLU A 54 -11.65 -2.71 -0.99
N ARG A 55 -12.81 -2.80 -0.33
CA ARG A 55 -14.04 -3.22 -1.01
C ARG A 55 -14.67 -2.01 -1.69
N ASN A 56 -15.06 -2.17 -2.95
CA ASN A 56 -15.97 -1.21 -3.59
C ASN A 56 -17.42 -1.47 -3.13
N TRP A 57 -18.34 -0.60 -3.53
CA TRP A 57 -19.76 -0.69 -3.20
C TRP A 57 -20.46 -1.93 -3.78
N LEU A 58 -19.90 -2.54 -4.83
CA LEU A 58 -20.35 -3.80 -5.44
C LEU A 58 -19.76 -5.05 -4.76
N GLY A 59 -19.00 -4.87 -3.67
CA GLY A 59 -18.35 -5.97 -2.95
C GLY A 59 -17.05 -6.49 -3.57
N SER A 60 -16.66 -6.01 -4.75
CA SER A 60 -15.38 -6.38 -5.37
C SER A 60 -14.21 -5.82 -4.57
N ILE A 61 -13.14 -6.61 -4.47
CA ILE A 61 -11.93 -6.25 -3.76
C ILE A 61 -10.95 -5.65 -4.77
N LEU A 62 -10.48 -4.44 -4.49
CA LEU A 62 -9.51 -3.72 -5.31
C LEU A 62 -8.35 -3.28 -4.45
N ALA A 63 -7.18 -3.17 -5.06
CA ALA A 63 -5.99 -2.66 -4.42
C ALA A 63 -5.75 -1.18 -4.78
N ARG A 64 -5.12 -0.48 -3.86
CA ARG A 64 -4.55 0.86 -4.04
C ARG A 64 -3.12 0.86 -3.53
N ILE A 65 -2.37 1.88 -3.93
CA ILE A 65 -1.03 2.11 -3.40
C ILE A 65 -1.16 3.03 -2.18
N GLY A 66 -0.74 2.56 -1.01
CA GLY A 66 -0.43 3.38 0.15
C GLY A 66 1.03 3.81 0.11
N ILE A 67 1.30 5.09 0.35
CA ILE A 67 2.64 5.65 0.56
C ILE A 67 2.70 6.13 2.00
N LEU A 68 3.49 5.44 2.82
CA LEU A 68 3.86 5.92 4.14
C LEU A 68 5.10 6.78 4.01
N ASP A 69 5.01 8.03 4.45
CA ASP A 69 6.13 8.97 4.58
C ASP A 69 6.50 9.10 6.05
N THR A 70 7.71 8.64 6.39
CA THR A 70 8.18 8.58 7.78
C THR A 70 8.67 9.94 8.28
N VAL A 71 9.06 10.83 7.38
CA VAL A 71 9.54 12.18 7.70
C VAL A 71 8.36 13.12 7.91
N ALA A 72 7.41 13.11 6.97
CA ALA A 72 6.18 13.89 7.10
C ALA A 72 5.16 13.26 8.08
N ALA A 73 5.45 12.05 8.58
CA ALA A 73 4.57 11.30 9.47
C ALA A 73 3.13 11.21 8.92
N GLU A 74 2.99 10.78 7.66
CA GLU A 74 1.69 10.67 7.02
C GLU A 74 1.55 9.44 6.13
N LEU A 75 0.32 8.96 5.99
CA LEU A 75 -0.08 7.93 5.05
C LEU A 75 -0.92 8.55 3.93
N ARG A 76 -0.40 8.52 2.71
CA ARG A 76 -1.12 8.90 1.49
C ARG A 76 -1.68 7.65 0.82
N VAL A 77 -2.98 7.61 0.53
CA VAL A 77 -3.59 6.55 -0.28
C VAL A 77 -3.89 7.10 -1.66
N LEU A 78 -3.30 6.51 -2.70
CA LEU A 78 -3.45 7.00 -4.08
C LEU A 78 -4.81 6.60 -4.70
N ALA A 79 -5.32 7.44 -5.58
CA ALA A 79 -6.61 7.28 -6.25
C ALA A 79 -6.66 6.25 -7.40
N PRO A 80 -5.56 5.90 -8.09
CA PRO A 80 -5.56 4.74 -8.99
C PRO A 80 -5.99 3.47 -8.27
N ARG A 81 -6.70 2.60 -9.00
CA ARG A 81 -7.21 1.31 -8.52
C ARG A 81 -6.61 0.20 -9.36
N PHE A 82 -6.40 -0.94 -8.71
CA PHE A 82 -5.78 -2.11 -9.29
C PHE A 82 -6.58 -3.35 -8.88
N ARG A 83 -6.50 -4.41 -9.68
CA ARG A 83 -7.16 -5.69 -9.42
C ARG A 83 -6.36 -6.49 -8.39
N VAL A 84 -5.07 -6.68 -8.66
CA VAL A 84 -4.10 -7.30 -7.75
C VAL A 84 -2.77 -6.58 -7.94
N LEU A 85 -2.22 -5.98 -6.89
CA LEU A 85 -0.96 -5.25 -6.94
C LEU A 85 0.22 -6.14 -6.57
N GLN A 86 1.15 -6.31 -7.50
CA GLN A 86 2.52 -6.71 -7.20
C GLN A 86 3.42 -5.49 -7.39
N LEU A 87 3.90 -4.91 -6.29
CA LEU A 87 4.87 -3.81 -6.35
C LEU A 87 6.26 -4.38 -6.59
N GLU A 88 7.05 -3.69 -7.41
CA GLU A 88 8.40 -4.15 -7.79
C GLU A 88 9.48 -3.13 -7.41
N GLN A 89 9.23 -1.85 -7.61
CA GLN A 89 10.22 -0.80 -7.37
C GLN A 89 9.57 0.50 -6.88
N PHE A 90 10.30 1.23 -6.03
CA PHE A 90 10.05 2.63 -5.74
C PHE A 90 11.39 3.39 -5.90
N ASP A 91 11.48 4.30 -6.87
CA ASP A 91 12.69 5.09 -7.14
C ASP A 91 12.65 6.52 -6.53
N GLY A 92 11.67 6.75 -5.64
CA GLY A 92 11.43 8.03 -4.95
C GLY A 92 10.39 8.91 -5.64
N GLN A 93 10.29 8.89 -6.96
CA GLN A 93 9.21 9.57 -7.69
C GLN A 93 8.18 8.58 -8.22
N PHE A 94 8.63 7.42 -8.70
CA PHE A 94 7.78 6.46 -9.36
C PHE A 94 7.69 5.16 -8.57
N VAL A 95 6.47 4.67 -8.42
CA VAL A 95 6.21 3.29 -8.01
C VAL A 95 5.86 2.48 -9.25
N LYS A 96 6.57 1.37 -9.44
CA LYS A 96 6.41 0.45 -10.57
C LYS A 96 6.00 -0.93 -10.08
N GLY A 97 5.29 -1.64 -10.95
CA GLY A 97 4.91 -3.02 -10.68
C GLY A 97 3.93 -3.56 -11.72
N ILE A 98 3.22 -4.61 -11.34
CA ILE A 98 2.30 -5.35 -12.20
C ILE A 98 0.91 -5.37 -11.58
N ASP A 99 -0.10 -4.99 -12.37
CA ASP A 99 -1.52 -5.25 -12.09
C ASP A 99 -1.92 -6.63 -12.61
N SER A 100 -2.63 -7.40 -11.80
CA SER A 100 -3.06 -8.78 -12.11
C SER A 100 -1.93 -9.68 -12.62
N PRO A 101 -0.89 -9.91 -11.79
CA PRO A 101 0.33 -10.63 -12.22
C PRO A 101 0.06 -12.03 -12.79
N VAL A 102 -1.01 -12.70 -12.35
CA VAL A 102 -1.38 -14.04 -12.83
C VAL A 102 -2.32 -14.01 -14.05
N PHE A 103 -3.30 -13.10 -14.08
CA PHE A 103 -4.39 -13.12 -15.06
C PHE A 103 -4.50 -11.80 -15.82
N GLY A 104 -3.87 -11.74 -17.00
CA GLY A 104 -3.80 -10.52 -17.81
C GLY A 104 -2.90 -9.46 -17.17
N PRO A 105 -1.60 -9.76 -17.00
CA PRO A 105 -0.64 -8.88 -16.35
C PRO A 105 -0.47 -7.58 -17.13
N ARG A 106 -0.46 -6.46 -16.41
CA ARG A 106 -0.20 -5.13 -16.98
C ARG A 106 0.82 -4.40 -16.13
N ALA A 107 1.97 -4.07 -16.72
CA ALA A 107 2.94 -3.20 -16.08
C ALA A 107 2.31 -1.82 -15.85
N PHE A 108 2.64 -1.20 -14.73
CA PHE A 108 2.24 0.18 -14.44
C PHE A 108 3.42 0.99 -13.91
N THR A 109 3.30 2.29 -14.05
CA THR A 109 4.17 3.27 -13.40
C THR A 109 3.28 4.39 -12.87
N VAL A 110 3.41 4.70 -11.59
CA VAL A 110 2.67 5.78 -10.92
C VAL A 110 3.67 6.79 -10.40
N ASP A 111 3.57 8.03 -10.89
CA ASP A 111 4.27 9.17 -10.29
C ASP A 111 3.57 9.57 -8.98
N VAL A 112 4.23 9.35 -7.84
CA VAL A 112 3.64 9.61 -6.52
C VAL A 112 3.56 11.10 -6.18
N THR A 113 4.24 11.96 -6.95
CA THR A 113 4.23 13.41 -6.75
C THR A 113 3.02 14.07 -7.39
N THR A 114 2.56 13.53 -8.54
CA THR A 114 1.44 14.07 -9.31
C THR A 114 0.17 13.21 -9.23
N ALA A 115 0.27 11.95 -8.81
CA ALA A 115 -0.89 11.06 -8.70
C ALA A 115 -1.97 11.64 -7.80
N ARG A 116 -3.22 11.60 -8.29
CA ARG A 116 -4.39 11.99 -7.50
C ARG A 116 -4.42 11.19 -6.20
N ARG A 117 -4.65 11.88 -5.09
CA ARG A 117 -4.78 11.29 -3.76
C ARG A 117 -6.25 10.95 -3.52
N LYS A 118 -6.52 9.76 -2.96
CA LYS A 118 -7.85 9.42 -2.43
C LYS A 118 -8.03 10.02 -1.04
N ARG A 119 -7.03 9.85 -0.18
CA ARG A 119 -7.00 10.40 1.19
C ARG A 119 -5.57 10.53 1.68
N THR A 120 -5.38 11.41 2.65
CA THR A 120 -4.15 11.55 3.43
C THR A 120 -4.52 11.45 4.90
N VAL A 121 -3.73 10.72 5.69
CA VAL A 121 -3.92 10.56 7.14
C VAL A 121 -2.63 10.97 7.83
N SER A 122 -2.70 11.94 8.72
CA SER A 122 -1.59 12.29 9.61
C SER A 122 -1.43 11.19 10.67
N LEU A 123 -0.20 10.76 10.91
CA LEU A 123 0.14 9.76 11.92
C LEU A 123 0.37 10.37 13.30
N LEU A 124 0.45 11.70 13.40
CA LEU A 124 0.62 12.42 14.66
C LEU A 124 -0.67 12.50 15.50
N HIS A 125 -1.81 12.13 14.91
CA HIS A 125 -3.14 12.26 15.52
C HIS A 125 -3.87 10.90 15.60
N LEU A 126 -3.14 9.79 15.52
CA LEU A 126 -3.66 8.42 15.58
C LEU A 126 -3.40 7.75 16.94
#